data_AF-A0AAU3XN43-F1
#
_entry.id   AF-A0AAU3XN43-F1
#
_cell.length_a   1.000
_cell.length_b   1.000
_cell.length_c   1.000
_cell.angle_alpha   90.00
_cell.angle_beta   90.00
_cell.angle_gamma   90.00
#
_symmetry.space_group_name_H-M   'P 1'
#
loop_
_entity.id
_entity.type
_entity.pdbx_description
1 polymer ?
#
loop_
_entity_poly.entity_id
_entity_poly.type
_entity_poly.pdbx_seq_one_letter_code
_entity_poly.pdbx_strand_id
1 'polypeptide(L)'
;MRPLLQIRRVLTFEGSRTGIQLVNAGLGPAIVTSSVVRVDGEVLGEWDLKTYRRLTQGHSVRPKVSTLQPGVPVLSGQVVHLLFFDDFDRAEHAWFWTLVSERLMVEIYYESMYGGENFRAVLIPPWEPPT
;
A
#
# COMPACT_ATOMS: atom_id res chain seq x y z
N MET A 1 15.29 16.15 10.23
CA MET A 1 14.25 16.32 9.20
C MET A 1 13.19 15.24 9.44
N ARG A 2 11.89 15.52 9.25
CA ARG A 2 10.81 14.60 9.64
C ARG A 2 10.11 13.99 8.42
N PRO A 3 10.26 12.68 8.15
CA PRO A 3 9.50 12.01 7.10
C PRO A 3 8.01 11.93 7.45
N LEU A 4 7.16 11.86 6.43
CA LEU A 4 5.72 11.70 6.59
C LEU A 4 5.21 10.81 5.47
N LEU A 5 5.05 9.52 5.76
CA LEU A 5 4.46 8.59 4.83
C LEU A 5 2.93 8.68 4.90
N GLN A 6 2.30 8.78 3.75
CA GLN A 6 0.85 8.75 3.59
C GLN A 6 0.48 7.69 2.57
N ILE A 7 -0.50 6.85 2.93
CA ILE A 7 -1.06 5.86 2.02
C ILE A 7 -2.42 6.37 1.54
N ARG A 8 -2.66 6.33 0.24
CA ARG A 8 -3.92 6.76 -0.37
C ARG A 8 -4.39 5.82 -1.46
N ARG A 9 -5.71 5.75 -1.62
CA ARG A 9 -6.36 5.11 -2.77
C ARG A 9 -6.47 6.12 -3.89
N VAL A 10 -6.22 5.67 -5.11
CA VAL A 10 -6.36 6.49 -6.30
C VAL A 10 -7.25 5.73 -7.28
N LEU A 11 -8.36 6.37 -7.64
CA LEU A 11 -9.24 5.95 -8.73
C LEU A 11 -9.10 7.01 -9.80
N THR A 12 -8.52 6.68 -10.94
CA THR A 12 -8.32 7.66 -12.00
C THR A 12 -8.98 7.20 -13.29
N PHE A 13 -9.65 8.14 -13.96
CA PHE A 13 -10.25 7.96 -15.28
C PHE A 13 -9.25 8.47 -16.34
N GLU A 14 -9.06 7.72 -17.42
CA GLU A 14 -8.14 8.00 -18.54
C GLU A 14 -6.63 8.01 -18.20
N GLY A 15 -5.93 6.93 -18.60
CA GLY A 15 -4.47 6.90 -18.77
C GLY A 15 -3.61 6.95 -17.50
N SER A 16 -4.20 6.78 -16.32
CA SER A 16 -3.53 6.92 -15.04
C SER A 16 -3.82 5.76 -14.10
N ARG A 17 -2.85 5.44 -13.25
CA ARG A 17 -2.85 4.23 -12.42
C ARG A 17 -3.98 4.27 -11.39
N THR A 18 -4.73 3.18 -11.29
CA THR A 18 -5.73 2.96 -10.23
C THR A 18 -5.20 1.94 -9.23
N GLY A 19 -5.29 2.26 -7.94
CA GLY A 19 -4.83 1.39 -6.86
C GLY A 19 -4.39 2.13 -5.61
N ILE A 20 -3.30 1.66 -5.01
CA ILE A 20 -2.75 2.19 -3.75
C ILE A 20 -1.43 2.88 -4.00
N GLN A 21 -1.30 4.10 -3.47
CA GLN A 21 -0.06 4.87 -3.47
C GLN A 21 0.44 5.10 -2.05
N LEU A 22 1.76 5.04 -1.90
CA LEU A 22 2.50 5.58 -0.77
C LEU A 22 3.22 6.85 -1.25
N VAL A 23 3.06 7.97 -0.55
CA VAL A 23 3.92 9.14 -0.77
C VAL A 23 4.63 9.54 0.52
N ASN A 24 5.88 9.98 0.39
CA ASN A 24 6.56 10.69 1.45
C ASN A 24 6.34 12.19 1.28
N ALA A 25 5.37 12.75 2.01
CA ALA A 25 5.04 14.16 2.04
C ALA A 25 5.87 14.95 3.08
N GLY A 26 6.80 14.29 3.76
CA GLY A 26 7.63 14.89 4.80
C GLY A 26 8.91 15.50 4.24
N LEU A 27 9.75 15.96 5.16
CA LEU A 27 11.09 16.44 4.86
C LEU A 27 12.08 15.33 5.21
N GLY A 28 12.75 14.79 4.19
CA GLY A 28 13.79 13.76 4.35
C GLY A 28 13.32 12.32 4.08
N PRO A 29 14.25 11.35 3.99
CA PRO A 29 13.92 9.96 3.66
C PRO A 29 13.19 9.27 4.81
N ALA A 30 12.28 8.38 4.45
CA ALA A 30 11.66 7.42 5.37
C ALA A 30 12.29 6.04 5.15
N ILE A 31 12.87 5.44 6.19
CA ILE A 31 13.38 4.07 6.11
C ILE A 31 12.25 3.14 6.55
N VAL A 32 11.77 2.28 5.66
CA VAL A 32 10.76 1.28 6.01
C VAL A 32 11.39 0.25 6.94
N THR A 33 10.78 -0.02 8.08
CA THR A 33 11.27 -1.00 9.06
C THR A 33 10.48 -2.30 9.01
N SER A 34 9.17 -2.21 8.78
CA SER A 34 8.30 -3.38 8.59
C SER A 34 6.98 -2.97 7.95
N SER A 35 6.18 -3.97 7.57
CA SER A 35 4.81 -3.74 7.12
C SER A 35 3.88 -4.87 7.54
N VAL A 36 2.60 -4.57 7.67
CA VAL A 36 1.56 -5.56 8.01
C VAL A 36 0.42 -5.41 7.02
N VAL A 37 0.02 -6.53 6.42
CA VAL A 37 -1.10 -6.62 5.49
C VAL A 37 -2.18 -7.46 6.11
N ARG A 38 -3.41 -6.93 6.11
CA ARG A 38 -4.61 -7.65 6.54
C ARG A 38 -5.67 -7.64 5.45
N VAL A 39 -6.40 -8.74 5.35
CA VAL A 39 -7.60 -8.85 4.51
C VAL A 39 -8.74 -9.32 5.39
N ASP A 40 -9.82 -8.56 5.44
CA ASP A 40 -10.97 -8.85 6.31
C ASP A 40 -10.58 -9.03 7.79
N GLY A 41 -9.59 -8.25 8.26
CA GLY A 41 -9.07 -8.31 9.63
C GLY A 41 -7.94 -9.34 9.85
N GLU A 42 -7.84 -10.36 9.01
CA GLU A 42 -6.87 -11.44 9.15
C GLU A 42 -5.48 -11.06 8.63
N VAL A 43 -4.44 -11.37 9.39
CA VAL A 43 -3.04 -11.08 9.00
C VAL A 43 -2.61 -11.99 7.86
N LEU A 44 -2.26 -11.39 6.73
CA LEU A 44 -1.79 -12.09 5.54
C LEU A 44 -0.25 -12.19 5.48
N GLY A 45 0.46 -11.19 6.00
CA GLY A 45 1.92 -11.12 6.00
C GLY A 45 2.44 -9.69 5.84
N GLU A 46 3.69 -9.55 5.42
CA GLU A 46 4.31 -8.25 5.08
C GLU A 46 3.99 -7.84 3.64
N TRP A 47 4.28 -6.59 3.27
CA TRP A 47 4.11 -6.07 1.90
C TRP A 47 5.22 -6.55 0.95
N ASP A 48 5.21 -7.84 0.66
CA ASP A 48 6.20 -8.55 -0.14
C ASP A 48 5.59 -9.34 -1.31
N LEU A 49 6.44 -10.05 -2.06
CA LEU A 49 6.01 -10.86 -3.20
C LEU A 49 5.16 -12.06 -2.79
N LYS A 50 5.36 -12.62 -1.59
CA LYS A 50 4.61 -13.78 -1.09
C LYS A 50 3.17 -13.37 -0.79
N THR A 51 2.99 -12.27 -0.06
CA THR A 51 1.68 -11.69 0.23
C THR A 51 0.98 -11.23 -1.03
N TYR A 52 1.69 -10.60 -1.97
CA TYR A 52 1.13 -10.26 -3.28
C TYR A 52 0.56 -11.47 -4.03
N ARG A 53 1.32 -12.58 -4.07
CA ARG A 53 0.86 -13.82 -4.72
C ARG A 53 -0.40 -14.37 -4.06
N ARG A 54 -0.53 -14.25 -2.74
CA ARG A 54 -1.74 -14.64 -1.99
C ARG A 54 -2.92 -13.71 -2.30
N LEU A 55 -2.70 -12.38 -2.30
CA LEU A 55 -3.73 -11.38 -2.62
C LEU A 55 -4.33 -11.55 -4.01
N THR A 56 -3.51 -12.00 -4.97
CA THR A 56 -3.90 -12.12 -6.39
C THR A 56 -4.20 -13.54 -6.82
N GLN A 57 -4.20 -14.50 -5.88
CA GLN A 57 -4.45 -15.90 -6.17
C GLN A 57 -5.89 -16.08 -6.68
N GLY A 58 -6.06 -16.85 -7.76
CA GLY A 58 -7.37 -17.14 -8.34
C GLY A 58 -7.91 -16.08 -9.31
N HIS A 59 -7.21 -14.95 -9.48
CA HIS A 59 -7.58 -13.92 -10.45
C HIS A 59 -6.77 -14.07 -11.75
N SER A 60 -7.47 -14.03 -12.89
CA SER A 60 -6.89 -14.16 -14.24
C SER A 60 -6.03 -12.96 -14.63
N VAL A 61 -6.47 -11.77 -14.23
CA VAL A 61 -5.75 -10.51 -14.45
C VAL A 61 -5.18 -10.03 -13.13
N ARG A 62 -3.88 -9.68 -13.11
CA ARG A 62 -3.16 -9.34 -11.87
C ARG A 62 -2.69 -7.90 -11.88
N PRO A 63 -2.91 -7.14 -10.80
CA PRO A 63 -2.33 -5.81 -10.66
C PRO A 63 -0.80 -5.93 -10.59
N LYS A 64 -0.12 -4.86 -10.97
CA LYS A 64 1.30 -4.67 -10.72
C LYS A 64 1.52 -4.33 -9.25
N VAL A 65 2.71 -4.69 -8.74
CA VAL A 65 3.08 -4.48 -7.34
C VAL A 65 4.47 -3.87 -7.24
N SER A 66 4.64 -2.94 -6.30
CA SER A 66 5.95 -2.54 -5.80
C SER A 66 6.06 -3.05 -4.36
N THR A 67 7.01 -3.94 -4.09
CA THR A 67 7.26 -4.48 -2.75
C THR A 67 8.04 -3.48 -1.90
N LEU A 68 7.83 -3.50 -0.58
CA LEU A 68 8.54 -2.65 0.37
C LEU A 68 9.33 -3.53 1.32
N GLN A 69 10.62 -3.66 1.05
CA GLN A 69 11.51 -4.41 1.94
C GLN A 69 12.00 -3.52 3.07
N PRO A 70 12.20 -4.07 4.28
CA PRO A 70 12.88 -3.37 5.36
C PRO A 70 14.23 -2.81 4.92
N GLY A 71 14.57 -1.60 5.38
CA GLY A 71 15.79 -0.88 5.05
C GLY A 71 15.74 -0.07 3.75
N VAL A 72 14.69 -0.21 2.93
CA VAL A 72 14.56 0.56 1.68
C VAL A 72 14.10 2.00 1.99
N PRO A 73 14.82 3.03 1.51
CA PRO A 73 14.41 4.41 1.70
C PRO A 73 13.27 4.80 0.73
N VAL A 74 12.27 5.50 1.25
CA VAL A 74 11.29 6.27 0.48
C VAL A 74 11.68 7.74 0.55
N LEU A 75 12.16 8.28 -0.56
CA LEU A 75 12.69 9.64 -0.62
C LEU A 75 11.58 10.69 -0.47
N SER A 76 11.95 11.86 0.04
CA SER A 76 11.08 13.03 0.12
C SER A 76 10.46 13.35 -1.24
N GLY A 77 9.13 13.44 -1.32
CA GLY A 77 8.37 13.67 -2.56
C GLY A 77 8.19 12.43 -3.45
N GLN A 78 8.78 11.28 -3.10
CA GLN A 78 8.62 10.06 -3.88
C GLN A 78 7.19 9.51 -3.78
N VAL A 79 6.64 9.09 -4.92
CA VAL A 79 5.36 8.37 -5.01
C VAL A 79 5.64 6.93 -5.43
N VAL A 80 5.29 5.98 -4.56
CA VAL A 80 5.39 4.54 -4.83
C VAL A 80 3.98 3.99 -5.07
N HIS A 81 3.77 3.32 -6.19
CA HIS A 81 2.50 2.64 -6.47
C HIS A 81 2.60 1.22 -5.91
N LEU A 82 2.00 0.98 -4.75
CA LEU A 82 2.12 -0.28 -4.01
C LEU A 82 1.44 -1.42 -4.74
N LEU A 83 0.19 -1.22 -5.17
CA LEU A 83 -0.61 -2.19 -5.91
C LEU A 83 -1.49 -1.43 -6.89
N PHE A 84 -1.40 -1.71 -8.19
CA PHE A 84 -2.08 -0.89 -9.19
C PHE A 84 -2.33 -1.59 -10.54
N PHE A 85 -3.30 -1.07 -11.28
CA PHE A 85 -3.45 -1.28 -12.72
C PHE A 85 -3.11 0.01 -13.47
N ASP A 86 -2.41 -0.10 -14.61
CA ASP A 86 -2.21 1.05 -15.52
C ASP A 86 -3.49 1.33 -16.33
N ASP A 87 -4.13 0.29 -16.85
CA ASP A 87 -5.36 0.36 -17.66
C ASP A 87 -6.56 -0.22 -16.88
N PHE A 88 -7.03 0.50 -15.87
CA PHE A 88 -8.10 0.00 -15.02
C PHE A 88 -9.46 0.05 -15.73
N ASP A 89 -9.96 -1.12 -16.12
CA ASP A 89 -11.37 -1.34 -16.47
C ASP A 89 -12.22 -1.66 -15.23
N ARG A 90 -13.34 -0.96 -15.07
CA ARG A 90 -14.22 -1.09 -13.88
C ARG A 90 -14.99 -2.41 -13.86
N ALA A 91 -15.35 -2.96 -15.01
CA ALA A 91 -16.11 -4.20 -15.09
C ALA A 91 -15.19 -5.42 -14.89
N GLU A 92 -14.04 -5.43 -15.56
CA GLU A 92 -13.06 -6.52 -15.50
C GLU A 92 -12.31 -6.56 -14.15
N HIS A 93 -11.97 -5.39 -13.60
CA HIS A 93 -11.18 -5.28 -12.36
C HIS A 93 -12.02 -4.93 -11.12
N ALA A 94 -13.34 -5.16 -11.16
CA ALA A 94 -14.23 -4.89 -10.03
C ALA A 94 -13.74 -5.55 -8.72
N TRP A 95 -13.26 -6.80 -8.81
CA TRP A 95 -12.69 -7.56 -7.69
C TRP A 95 -11.53 -6.82 -7.02
N PHE A 96 -10.67 -6.19 -7.82
CA PHE A 96 -9.50 -5.47 -7.34
C PHE A 96 -9.92 -4.20 -6.62
N TRP A 97 -10.89 -3.48 -7.18
CA TRP A 97 -11.40 -2.28 -6.56
C TRP A 97 -12.02 -2.60 -5.20
N THR A 98 -12.89 -3.61 -5.11
CA THR A 98 -13.44 -4.11 -3.84
C THR A 98 -12.35 -4.50 -2.85
N LEU A 99 -11.31 -5.21 -3.30
CA LEU A 99 -10.18 -5.56 -2.42
C LEU A 99 -9.55 -4.30 -1.81
N VAL A 100 -9.15 -3.33 -2.65
CA VAL A 100 -8.43 -2.14 -2.15
C VAL A 100 -9.33 -1.15 -1.42
N SER A 101 -10.63 -1.06 -1.77
CA SER A 101 -11.59 -0.13 -1.17
C SER A 101 -12.12 -0.62 0.17
N GLU A 102 -12.40 -1.91 0.31
CA GLU A 102 -13.26 -2.42 1.38
C GLU A 102 -12.61 -3.46 2.28
N ARG A 103 -11.60 -4.20 1.79
CA ARG A 103 -11.11 -5.40 2.50
C ARG A 103 -9.67 -5.30 2.95
N LEU A 104 -8.84 -4.62 2.16
CA LEU A 104 -7.40 -4.56 2.35
C LEU A 104 -7.03 -3.44 3.33
N MET A 105 -6.27 -3.83 4.34
CA MET A 105 -5.59 -2.93 5.27
C MET A 105 -4.08 -3.11 5.15
N VAL A 106 -3.37 -1.98 5.13
CA VAL A 106 -1.90 -1.94 5.02
C VAL A 106 -1.35 -1.00 6.07
N GLU A 107 -0.41 -1.49 6.87
CA GLU A 107 0.36 -0.71 7.83
C GLU A 107 1.82 -0.72 7.39
N ILE A 108 2.45 0.45 7.34
CA ILE A 108 3.88 0.59 7.03
C ILE A 108 4.51 1.31 8.21
N TYR A 109 5.45 0.63 8.84
CA TYR A 109 6.28 1.19 9.90
C TYR A 109 7.56 1.74 9.30
N TYR A 110 7.96 2.91 9.78
CA TYR A 110 9.12 3.60 9.26
C TYR A 110 9.76 4.53 10.29
N GLU A 111 11.00 4.89 10.03
CA GLU A 111 11.77 5.85 10.81
C GLU A 111 12.43 6.87 9.88
N SER A 112 12.99 7.93 10.47
CA SER A 112 13.90 8.79 9.73
C SER A 112 15.25 8.10 9.52
N MET A 113 16.12 8.63 8.67
CA MET A 113 17.50 8.13 8.53
C MET A 113 18.33 8.22 9.82
N TYR A 114 17.92 9.05 10.79
CA TYR A 114 18.60 9.16 12.08
C TYR A 114 18.14 8.08 13.06
N GLY A 115 17.01 7.44 12.76
CA GLY A 115 16.47 6.30 13.47
C GLY A 115 15.91 6.60 14.86
N GLY A 116 15.37 5.55 15.47
CA GLY A 116 14.85 5.59 16.84
C GLY A 116 13.40 6.10 16.95
N GLU A 117 12.77 6.39 15.83
CA GLU A 117 11.33 6.66 15.75
C GLU A 117 10.55 5.39 15.35
N ASN A 118 9.27 5.35 15.68
CA ASN A 118 8.38 4.26 15.28
C ASN A 118 7.14 4.84 14.60
N PHE A 119 7.37 5.60 13.52
CA PHE A 119 6.28 6.20 12.77
C PHE A 119 5.50 5.13 12.01
N ARG A 120 4.25 5.46 11.69
CA ARG A 120 3.32 4.54 11.07
C ARG A 120 2.42 5.24 10.09
N ALA A 121 2.32 4.68 8.89
CA ALA A 121 1.33 5.05 7.89
C ALA A 121 0.34 3.89 7.75
N VAL A 122 -0.96 4.20 7.72
CA VAL A 122 -2.01 3.20 7.69
C VAL A 122 -2.99 3.49 6.57
N LEU A 123 -3.29 2.45 5.80
CA LEU A 123 -4.45 2.36 4.94
C LEU A 123 -5.45 1.43 5.63
N ILE A 124 -6.54 1.99 6.13
CA ILE A 124 -7.69 1.20 6.60
C ILE A 124 -8.80 1.26 5.54
N PRO A 125 -9.55 0.17 5.32
CA PRO A 125 -10.84 0.26 4.65
C PRO A 125 -11.80 1.10 5.50
N PRO A 126 -12.84 1.70 4.91
CA PRO A 126 -13.82 2.54 5.62
C PRO A 126 -14.69 1.75 6.62
N TRP A 127 -14.44 0.46 6.84
CA TRP A 127 -15.21 -0.40 7.73
C TRP A 127 -14.55 -0.51 9.12
N GLU A 128 -15.28 -0.12 10.17
CA GLU A 128 -14.99 -0.49 11.56
C GLU A 128 -15.41 -1.96 11.80
N PRO A 129 -14.60 -2.78 12.48
CA PRO A 129 -15.05 -4.11 12.89
C PRO A 129 -16.25 -3.97 13.85
N PRO A 130 -17.26 -4.86 13.78
CA PRO A 130 -18.35 -4.85 14.75
C PRO A 130 -17.80 -5.10 16.16
N THR A 131 -18.22 -4.24 17.10
CA THR A 131 -17.95 -4.32 18.54
C THR A 131 -18.59 -5.54 19.19
#